data_AF-A0A956VMH4-F1
#
_entry.id   AF-A0A956VMH4-F1
#
_cell.length_a   1.000
_cell.length_b   1.000
_cell.length_c   1.000
_cell.angle_alpha   90.00
_cell.angle_beta   90.00
_cell.angle_gamma   90.00
#
_symmetry.space_group_name_H-M   'P 1'
#
loop_
_entity.id
_entity.type
_entity.pdbx_description
1 polymer ?
#
loop_
_entity_poly.entity_id
_entity_poly.type
_entity_poly.pdbx_seq_one_letter_code
_entity_poly.pdbx_strand_id
1 'polypeptide(L)'
;MGHSELLFLVDVDGVVTDEHARVDATVVRQLATFIGEGAGVAFVTGRSRSWLESQLVPLLAASRPTSIHAAVLAAEMGAVRLVEGEWHISEEHAVVEPARSELKLLANQTRYATLLEWDRTKEATATFEALHDPDVPGHAERAR
;
A
#
# COMPACT_ATOMS: atom_id res chain seq x y z
N MET A 1 -22.29 7.80 -26.74
CA MET A 1 -22.82 8.55 -25.58
C MET A 1 -21.80 8.39 -24.48
N GLY A 2 -21.15 9.49 -24.07
CA GLY A 2 -20.04 9.46 -23.12
C GLY A 2 -20.57 9.15 -21.73
N HIS A 3 -20.29 7.94 -21.24
CA HIS A 3 -20.33 7.70 -19.82
C HIS A 3 -19.11 8.41 -19.24
N SER A 4 -19.34 9.33 -18.30
CA SER A 4 -18.29 9.70 -17.36
C SER A 4 -17.89 8.41 -16.66
N GLU A 5 -16.74 7.84 -17.02
CA GLU A 5 -16.21 6.66 -16.34
C GLU A 5 -15.90 7.08 -14.90
N LEU A 6 -16.81 6.75 -14.00
CA LEU A 6 -16.63 6.94 -12.57
C LEU A 6 -15.50 6.00 -12.14
N LEU A 7 -14.39 6.61 -11.72
CA LEU A 7 -13.24 5.92 -11.13
C LEU A 7 -13.30 6.08 -9.62
N PHE A 8 -13.35 4.95 -8.91
CA PHE A 8 -13.23 4.91 -7.45
C PHE A 8 -11.77 4.72 -7.07
N LEU A 9 -11.21 5.70 -6.37
CA LEU A 9 -9.90 5.61 -5.74
C LEU A 9 -10.11 5.17 -4.30
N VAL A 10 -9.57 3.99 -3.96
CA VAL A 10 -9.77 3.35 -2.67
C VAL A 10 -8.42 3.28 -1.97
N ASP A 11 -8.31 3.99 -0.84
CA ASP A 11 -7.21 3.71 0.09
C ASP A 11 -7.41 2.30 0.64
N VAL A 12 -6.34 1.52 0.74
CA VAL A 12 -6.45 0.18 1.32
C VAL A 12 -6.59 0.27 2.83
N ASP A 13 -5.85 1.18 3.46
CA ASP A 13 -5.86 1.31 4.92
C ASP A 13 -7.11 2.06 5.40
N GLY A 14 -7.83 1.46 6.35
CA GLY A 14 -9.05 2.05 6.93
C GLY A 14 -10.31 2.02 6.05
N VAL A 15 -10.20 1.65 4.76
CA VAL A 15 -11.37 1.36 3.90
C VAL A 15 -11.50 -0.13 3.64
N VAL A 16 -10.40 -0.80 3.29
CA VAL A 16 -10.36 -2.24 3.01
C VAL A 16 -9.87 -3.02 4.23
N THR A 17 -9.09 -2.39 5.10
CA THR A 17 -8.57 -2.99 6.33
C THR A 17 -9.10 -2.35 7.60
N ASP A 18 -9.10 -3.12 8.69
CA ASP A 18 -9.27 -2.61 10.04
C ASP A 18 -7.99 -1.94 10.59
N GLU A 19 -8.04 -1.43 11.83
CA GLU A 19 -6.90 -0.81 12.51
C GLU A 19 -5.71 -1.76 12.74
N HIS A 20 -5.91 -3.07 12.56
CA HIS A 20 -4.89 -4.10 12.68
C HIS A 20 -4.41 -4.61 11.31
N ALA A 21 -4.70 -3.87 10.24
CA ALA A 21 -4.35 -4.20 8.87
C ALA A 21 -4.95 -5.54 8.38
N ARG A 22 -6.08 -5.98 8.96
CA ARG A 22 -6.78 -7.19 8.50
C ARG A 22 -7.76 -6.82 7.40
N VAL A 23 -7.69 -7.51 6.27
CA VAL A 23 -8.58 -7.26 5.13
C VAL A 23 -10.00 -7.72 5.44
N ASP A 24 -10.98 -6.83 5.24
CA ASP A 24 -12.40 -7.20 5.27
C ASP A 24 -12.81 -7.83 3.94
N ALA A 25 -12.97 -9.15 3.94
CA ALA A 25 -13.37 -9.91 2.77
C ALA A 25 -14.74 -9.48 2.20
N THR A 26 -15.63 -8.91 3.01
CA THR A 26 -16.93 -8.41 2.55
C THR A 26 -16.77 -7.16 1.71
N VAL A 27 -15.92 -6.21 2.14
CA VAL A 27 -15.58 -5.01 1.36
C VAL A 27 -14.93 -5.42 0.04
N VAL A 28 -13.97 -6.34 0.07
CA VAL A 28 -13.30 -6.84 -1.15
C VAL A 28 -14.30 -7.46 -2.13
N ARG A 29 -15.27 -8.26 -1.66
CA ARG A 29 -16.33 -8.84 -2.51
C ARG A 29 -17.21 -7.77 -3.16
N GLN A 30 -17.56 -6.72 -2.43
CA GLN A 30 -18.36 -5.61 -2.95
C GLN A 30 -17.60 -4.83 -4.03
N LEU A 31 -16.33 -4.49 -3.77
CA LEU A 31 -15.47 -3.83 -4.75
C LEU A 31 -15.25 -4.70 -6.01
N ALA A 32 -15.03 -6.01 -5.83
CA ALA A 32 -14.91 -6.95 -6.94
C ALA A 32 -16.21 -7.03 -7.77
N THR A 33 -17.36 -6.84 -7.15
CA THR A 33 -18.67 -6.77 -7.82
C THR A 33 -18.74 -5.52 -8.69
N PHE A 34 -18.41 -4.33 -8.15
CA PHE A 34 -18.39 -3.09 -8.93
C PHE A 34 -17.43 -3.15 -10.12
N ILE A 35 -16.23 -3.68 -9.91
CA ILE A 35 -15.27 -3.93 -11.00
C ILE A 35 -15.89 -4.82 -12.07
N GLY A 36 -16.54 -5.90 -11.66
CA GLY A 36 -17.21 -6.85 -12.55
C GLY A 36 -18.45 -6.30 -13.26
N GLU A 37 -19.00 -5.18 -12.80
CA GLU A 37 -20.10 -4.41 -13.42
C GLU A 37 -19.58 -3.30 -14.34
N GLY A 38 -18.25 -3.16 -14.49
CA GLY A 38 -17.60 -2.21 -15.38
C GLY A 38 -17.23 -0.88 -14.71
N ALA A 39 -17.31 -0.77 -13.38
CA ALA A 39 -16.79 0.40 -12.68
C ALA A 39 -15.25 0.39 -12.69
N GLY A 40 -14.64 1.57 -12.90
CA GLY A 40 -13.21 1.74 -12.68
C GLY A 40 -12.92 1.74 -11.18
N VAL A 41 -12.05 0.86 -10.71
CA VAL A 41 -11.58 0.85 -9.31
C VAL A 41 -10.06 0.78 -9.28
N ALA A 42 -9.47 1.68 -8.49
CA ALA A 42 -8.04 1.75 -8.25
C ALA A 42 -7.76 1.69 -6.75
N PHE A 43 -6.93 0.75 -6.33
CA PHE A 43 -6.42 0.63 -4.96
C PHE A 43 -5.10 1.38 -4.86
N VAL A 44 -5.00 2.38 -4.00
CA VAL A 44 -3.79 3.19 -3.81
C VAL A 44 -3.43 3.17 -2.34
N THR A 45 -2.21 2.76 -1.98
CA THR A 45 -1.85 2.58 -0.57
C THR A 45 -0.37 2.80 -0.31
N GLY A 46 -0.03 3.10 0.96
CA GLY A 46 1.35 3.04 1.45
C GLY A 46 1.88 1.61 1.64
N ARG A 47 1.04 0.57 1.60
CA ARG A 47 1.45 -0.84 1.74
C ARG A 47 2.40 -1.26 0.61
N SER A 48 3.25 -2.24 0.89
CA SER A 48 4.18 -2.80 -0.08
C SER A 48 3.47 -3.68 -1.10
N ARG A 49 4.12 -3.92 -2.25
CA ARG A 49 3.70 -4.91 -3.24
C ARG A 49 3.48 -6.28 -2.60
N SER A 50 4.45 -6.76 -1.81
CA SER A 50 4.39 -8.08 -1.17
C SER A 50 3.20 -8.22 -0.21
N TRP A 51 2.81 -7.14 0.46
CA TRP A 51 1.61 -7.14 1.29
C TRP A 51 0.36 -7.28 0.42
N LEU A 52 0.24 -6.50 -0.66
CA LEU A 52 -0.91 -6.60 -1.58
C LEU A 52 -1.03 -8.00 -2.20
N GLU A 53 0.09 -8.56 -2.66
CA GLU A 53 0.15 -9.91 -3.24
C GLU A 53 -0.26 -11.01 -2.27
N SER A 54 0.05 -10.85 -0.97
CA SER A 54 -0.28 -11.85 0.04
C SER A 54 -1.67 -11.68 0.66
N GLN A 55 -2.17 -10.45 0.77
CA GLN A 55 -3.40 -10.17 1.51
C GLN A 55 -4.59 -9.81 0.61
N LEU A 56 -4.41 -8.93 -0.38
CA LEU A 56 -5.51 -8.36 -1.15
C LEU A 56 -5.76 -9.09 -2.47
N VAL A 57 -4.70 -9.32 -3.24
CA VAL A 57 -4.75 -9.97 -4.56
C VAL A 57 -5.46 -11.34 -4.51
N PRO A 58 -5.17 -12.23 -3.55
CA PRO A 58 -5.83 -13.54 -3.49
C PRO A 58 -7.33 -13.41 -3.26
N LEU A 59 -7.76 -12.43 -2.45
CA LEU A 59 -9.18 -12.20 -2.13
C LEU A 59 -9.93 -11.59 -3.32
N LEU A 60 -9.31 -10.67 -4.06
CA LEU A 60 -9.87 -10.14 -5.31
C LEU A 60 -10.04 -11.25 -6.34
N ALA A 61 -8.99 -12.06 -6.56
CA ALA A 61 -9.00 -13.16 -7.51
C ALA A 61 -10.03 -14.24 -7.15
N ALA A 62 -10.14 -14.58 -5.85
CA ALA A 62 -11.14 -15.54 -5.36
C ALA A 62 -12.57 -15.01 -5.47
N SER A 63 -12.77 -13.70 -5.29
CA SER A 63 -14.09 -13.08 -5.43
C SER A 63 -14.55 -13.04 -6.89
N ARG A 64 -13.64 -12.67 -7.81
CA ARG A 64 -13.89 -12.67 -9.26
C ARG A 64 -12.56 -12.60 -10.01
N PRO A 65 -12.13 -13.68 -10.71
CA PRO A 65 -10.79 -13.76 -11.31
C PRO A 65 -10.46 -12.63 -12.30
N THR A 66 -11.46 -12.14 -13.04
CA THR A 66 -11.25 -11.03 -14.00
C THR A 66 -11.02 -9.68 -13.31
N SER A 67 -11.41 -9.53 -12.05
CA SER A 67 -11.34 -8.25 -11.35
C SER A 67 -9.91 -7.82 -11.06
N ILE A 68 -8.96 -8.74 -10.96
CA ILE A 68 -7.54 -8.37 -10.79
C ILE A 68 -6.95 -7.70 -12.03
N HIS A 69 -7.38 -8.13 -13.21
CA HIS A 69 -6.92 -7.56 -14.48
C HIS A 69 -7.64 -6.24 -14.82
N ALA A 70 -8.81 -6.02 -14.25
CA ALA A 70 -9.59 -4.80 -14.45
C ALA A 70 -9.34 -3.73 -13.39
N ALA A 71 -8.83 -4.10 -12.21
CA ALA A 71 -8.45 -3.16 -11.16
C ALA A 71 -7.04 -2.60 -11.36
N VAL A 72 -6.85 -1.35 -10.98
CA VAL A 72 -5.51 -0.76 -10.85
C VAL A 72 -5.04 -0.97 -9.41
N LEU A 73 -3.84 -1.52 -9.22
CA LEU A 73 -3.21 -1.60 -7.91
C LEU A 73 -1.95 -0.74 -7.87
N ALA A 74 -1.85 0.11 -6.85
CA ALA A 74 -0.76 1.03 -6.62
C ALA A 74 -0.27 0.88 -5.17
N ALA A 75 0.88 0.25 -5.01
CA ALA A 75 1.62 0.14 -3.76
C ALA A 75 2.58 1.33 -3.59
N GLU A 76 3.02 1.53 -2.35
CA GLU A 76 4.00 2.55 -1.98
C GLU A 76 3.67 3.93 -2.55
N MET A 77 2.45 4.40 -2.28
CA MET A 77 1.91 5.68 -2.73
C MET A 77 1.93 5.83 -4.27
N GLY A 78 1.90 4.71 -5.00
CA GLY A 78 1.91 4.68 -6.45
C GLY A 78 3.30 4.66 -7.08
N ALA A 79 4.37 4.52 -6.30
CA ALA A 79 5.70 4.24 -6.81
C ALA A 79 5.82 2.82 -7.40
N VAL A 80 4.97 1.88 -6.97
CA VAL A 80 4.89 0.52 -7.50
C VAL A 80 3.47 0.24 -7.99
N ARG A 81 3.30 -0.14 -9.27
CA ARG A 81 1.97 -0.27 -9.90
C ARG A 81 1.82 -1.60 -10.62
N LEU A 82 0.66 -2.24 -10.49
CA LEU A 82 0.28 -3.40 -11.29
C LEU A 82 -0.38 -2.90 -12.57
N VAL A 83 0.23 -3.18 -13.72
CA VAL A 83 -0.26 -2.83 -15.05
C VAL A 83 -0.28 -4.09 -15.89
N GLU A 84 -1.42 -4.44 -16.47
CA GLU A 84 -1.58 -5.62 -17.34
C GLU A 84 -1.13 -6.95 -16.71
N GLY A 85 -1.15 -7.05 -15.37
CA GLY A 85 -0.74 -8.25 -14.63
C GLY A 85 0.74 -8.28 -14.24
N GLU A 86 1.51 -7.25 -14.55
CA GLU A 86 2.91 -7.11 -14.17
C GLU A 86 3.14 -5.89 -13.27
N TRP A 87 4.05 -6.03 -12.31
CA TRP A 87 4.42 -4.94 -11.40
C TRP A 87 5.55 -4.10 -12.00
N HIS A 88 5.36 -2.78 -11.98
CA HIS A 88 6.33 -1.81 -12.46
C HIS A 88 6.67 -0.81 -11.35
N ILE A 89 7.95 -0.44 -11.27
CA ILE A 89 8.40 0.68 -10.44
C ILE A 89 8.41 1.93 -11.31
N SER A 90 7.76 3.00 -10.83
CA SER A 90 7.69 4.28 -11.54
C SER A 90 8.94 5.10 -11.29
N GLU A 91 9.70 5.41 -12.34
CA GLU A 91 10.89 6.27 -12.25
C GLU A 91 10.57 7.69 -11.74
N GLU A 92 9.38 8.20 -12.04
CA GLU A 92 8.92 9.53 -11.64
C GLU A 92 8.56 9.59 -10.14
N HIS A 93 8.01 8.52 -9.59
CA HIS A 93 7.46 8.49 -8.23
C HIS A 93 8.36 7.76 -7.23
N ALA A 94 9.30 6.95 -7.70
CA ALA A 94 10.26 6.24 -6.85
C ALA A 94 11.35 7.17 -6.33
N VAL A 95 11.86 6.85 -5.15
CA VAL A 95 13.07 7.50 -4.61
C VAL A 95 14.27 6.92 -5.32
N VAL A 96 15.07 7.79 -5.96
CA VAL A 96 16.29 7.37 -6.64
C VAL A 96 17.26 6.66 -5.71
N GLU A 97 17.89 5.59 -6.18
CA GLU A 97 18.67 4.68 -5.35
C GLU A 97 19.79 5.34 -4.53
N PRO A 98 20.54 6.34 -5.04
CA PRO A 98 21.53 7.06 -4.22
C PRO A 98 20.90 7.72 -2.98
N ALA A 99 19.78 8.42 -3.16
CA ALA A 99 19.07 9.07 -2.06
C ALA A 99 18.46 8.05 -1.10
N ARG A 100 17.91 6.95 -1.63
CA ARG A 100 17.33 5.86 -0.84
C ARG A 100 18.39 5.19 0.04
N SER A 101 19.57 4.93 -0.51
CA SER A 101 20.72 4.38 0.20
C SER A 101 21.21 5.31 1.32
N GLU A 102 21.27 6.61 1.09
CA GLU A 102 21.62 7.60 2.13
C GLU A 102 20.58 7.64 3.25
N LEU A 103 19.29 7.70 2.90
CA LEU A 103 18.19 7.72 3.88
C LEU A 103 18.19 6.46 4.75
N LYS A 104 18.44 5.28 4.17
CA LYS A 104 18.52 4.02 4.92
C LYS A 104 19.53 4.06 6.07
N LEU A 105 20.62 4.83 5.95
CA LEU A 105 21.62 4.98 7.00
C LEU A 105 21.11 5.80 8.19
N LEU A 106 20.06 6.62 8.03
CA LEU A 106 19.49 7.43 9.11
C LEU A 106 18.98 6.58 10.27
N ALA A 107 18.33 5.44 9.99
CA ALA A 107 17.84 4.52 11.02
C ALA A 107 18.98 3.97 11.91
N ASN A 108 20.22 3.94 11.41
CA ASN A 108 21.38 3.47 12.16
C ASN A 108 22.09 4.58 12.95
N GLN A 109 21.71 5.85 12.78
CA GLN A 109 22.30 6.95 13.54
C GLN A 109 21.83 6.88 15.00
N THR A 110 22.76 7.06 15.94
CA THR A 110 22.49 6.97 17.39
C THR A 110 21.27 7.79 17.84
N ARG A 111 21.05 8.97 17.24
CA ARG A 111 19.92 9.85 17.56
C ARG A 111 18.54 9.35 17.10
N TYR A 112 18.49 8.39 16.17
CA TYR A 112 17.25 7.86 15.58
C TYR A 112 17.06 6.37 15.83
N ALA A 113 18.11 5.66 16.25
CA ALA A 113 18.11 4.20 16.39
C ALA A 113 17.07 3.65 17.38
N THR A 114 16.57 4.48 18.31
CA THR A 114 15.50 4.12 19.26
C THR A 114 14.13 4.68 18.87
N LEU A 115 14.04 5.41 17.77
CA LEU A 115 12.83 6.12 17.34
C LEU A 115 12.24 5.53 16.06
N LEU A 116 13.09 5.10 15.14
CA LEU A 116 12.70 4.73 13.79
C LEU A 116 13.36 3.42 13.37
N GLU A 117 12.63 2.61 12.62
CA GLU A 117 13.18 1.49 11.87
C GLU A 117 12.97 1.69 10.37
N TRP A 118 13.88 1.16 9.56
CA TRP A 118 13.74 1.18 8.10
C TRP A 118 12.74 0.10 7.66
N ASP A 119 11.68 0.49 6.95
CA ASP A 119 10.74 -0.46 6.38
C ASP A 119 11.39 -1.20 5.20
N ARG A 120 11.87 -2.42 5.48
CA ARG A 120 12.50 -3.30 4.48
C ARG A 120 11.53 -3.85 3.45
N THR A 121 10.22 -3.73 3.69
CA THR A 121 9.20 -4.22 2.75
C THR A 121 9.01 -3.27 1.57
N LYS A 122 9.44 -2.01 1.70
CA LYS A 122 9.39 -1.02 0.61
C LYS A 122 10.55 -1.20 -0.34
N GLU A 123 10.26 -1.24 -1.64
CA GLU A 123 11.26 -1.39 -2.69
C GLU A 123 11.50 -0.12 -3.50
N ALA A 124 10.52 0.79 -3.59
CA ALA A 124 10.61 1.99 -4.43
C ALA A 124 10.60 3.29 -3.63
N THR A 125 10.03 3.27 -2.42
CA THR A 125 10.00 4.41 -1.49
C THR A 125 11.07 4.29 -0.40
N ALA A 126 11.30 5.40 0.30
CA ALA A 126 12.14 5.45 1.49
C ALA A 126 11.27 5.75 2.72
N THR A 127 10.82 4.69 3.38
CA THR A 127 9.86 4.76 4.49
C THR A 127 10.50 4.26 5.78
N PHE A 128 10.15 4.91 6.88
CA PHE A 128 10.52 4.50 8.23
C PHE A 128 9.25 4.24 9.02
N GLU A 129 9.29 3.22 9.85
CA GLU A 129 8.26 2.98 10.86
C GLU A 129 8.73 3.52 12.20
N ALA A 130 7.80 3.99 13.02
CA ALA A 130 8.11 4.35 14.40
C ALA A 130 8.33 3.07 15.21
N LEU A 131 9.45 2.97 15.92
CA LEU A 131 9.67 1.89 16.87
C LEU A 131 8.75 2.08 18.05
N HIS A 132 7.63 1.37 18.14
CA HIS A 132 6.73 1.44 19.29
C HIS A 132 7.35 0.78 20.51
N ASP A 133 7.91 1.61 21.41
CA ASP A 133 8.33 1.19 22.74
C ASP A 133 7.37 1.78 23.79
N PRO A 134 6.49 0.96 24.40
CA PRO A 134 5.54 1.43 25.40
C PRO A 134 6.23 1.94 26.68
N ASP A 135 7.50 1.61 26.90
CA ASP A 135 8.26 2.00 28.10
C ASP A 135 9.02 3.33 27.92
N VAL A 136 9.01 3.93 26.72
CA VAL A 136 9.59 5.26 26.47
C VAL A 136 8.56 6.36 26.81
N PRO A 137 8.81 7.22 27.82
CA PRO A 137 7.86 8.26 28.22
C PRO A 137 7.52 9.20 27.07
N GLY A 138 6.22 9.36 26.77
CA GLY A 138 5.71 10.22 25.70
C GLY A 138 5.48 9.54 24.34
N HIS A 139 5.65 8.21 24.25
CA HIS A 139 5.42 7.44 23.02
C HIS A 139 3.92 7.19 22.75
N ALA A 140 3.18 6.75 23.77
CA ALA A 140 1.74 6.47 23.67
C ALA A 140 0.86 7.70 23.35
N GLU A 141 1.35 8.92 23.62
CA GLU A 141 0.63 10.17 23.31
C GLU A 141 0.85 10.67 21.87
N ARG A 142 1.86 10.17 21.15
CA ARG A 142 2.16 10.59 19.77
C ARG A 142 1.61 9.65 18.70
N ALA A 143 1.13 8.48 19.11
CA ALA A 143 0.54 7.45 18.25
C ALA A 143 -1.01 7.49 18.23
N ARG A 144 -1.62 8.57 18.73
CA ARG A 144 -3.08 8.83 18.71
C ARG A 144 -3.41 10.07 17.89
#